data_AF-A0A4U7C8H1-F1
#
_entry.id   AF-A0A4U7C8H1-F1
#
_cell.length_a   1.000
_cell.length_b   1.000
_cell.length_c   1.000
_cell.angle_alpha   90.00
_cell.angle_beta   90.00
_cell.angle_gamma   90.00
#
_symmetry.space_group_name_H-M   'P 1'
#
loop_
_entity.id
_entity.type
_entity.pdbx_description
1 polymer ?
#
loop_
_entity_poly.entity_id
_entity_poly.type
_entity_poly.pdbx_seq_one_letter_code
_entity_poly.pdbx_strand_id
1 'polypeptide(L)' 'MRFPNPPLSEYALNTAVVVLTLGVLQYTGWLSEDPGGLDPAFLAVVAVTFPAFSYLIALAGANVWSDAG' A
#
# COMPACT_ATOMS: atom_id res chain seq x y z
N MET A 1 -18.35 -4.44 16.59
CA MET A 1 -17.28 -4.24 15.60
C MET A 1 -17.36 -2.82 15.09
N ARG A 2 -16.28 -2.06 15.23
CA ARG A 2 -16.23 -0.67 14.76
C ARG A 2 -15.37 -0.63 13.52
N PHE A 3 -15.94 -0.18 12.40
CA PHE A 3 -15.20 -0.07 11.16
C PHE A 3 -14.32 1.17 11.21
N PRO A 4 -13.02 1.07 10.87
CA PRO A 4 -12.21 2.23 10.61
C PRO A 4 -12.82 2.93 9.39
N ASN A 5 -13.12 4.23 9.53
CA ASN A 5 -13.60 5.06 8.43
C ASN A 5 -12.62 6.20 8.09
N PRO A 6 -11.34 5.91 7.74
CA PRO A 6 -10.50 6.89 7.08
C PRO A 6 -11.07 7.20 5.70
N PRO A 7 -10.90 8.44 5.20
CA PRO A 7 -11.34 8.78 3.86
C PRO A 7 -10.58 7.92 2.81
N LEU A 8 -11.32 7.34 1.86
CA LEU A 8 -10.75 6.51 0.77
C LEU A 8 -9.64 7.24 -0.01
N SER A 9 -9.71 8.57 -0.08
CA SER A 9 -8.69 9.41 -0.72
C SER A 9 -7.32 9.31 -0.06
N GLU A 10 -7.26 9.08 1.25
CA GLU A 10 -6.00 8.97 1.99
C GLU A 10 -5.30 7.64 1.68
N TYR A 11 -6.07 6.54 1.61
CA TYR A 11 -5.55 5.26 1.14
C TYR A 11 -5.09 5.31 -0.31
N ALA A 12 -5.85 5.99 -1.18
CA ALA A 12 -5.48 6.14 -2.58
C ALA A 12 -4.18 6.94 -2.75
N LEU A 13 -4.03 8.06 -2.02
CA LEU A 13 -2.81 8.87 -2.02
C LEU A 13 -1.60 8.07 -1.52
N ASN A 14 -1.73 7.40 -0.37
CA ASN A 14 -0.65 6.60 0.18
C ASN A 14 -0.23 5.47 -0.76
N THR A 15 -1.22 4.82 -1.39
CA THR A 15 -0.96 3.78 -2.39
C THR A 15 -0.21 4.35 -3.60
N ALA A 16 -0.64 5.52 -4.11
CA ALA A 16 0.03 6.17 -5.22
C ALA A 16 1.50 6.52 -4.90
N VAL A 17 1.77 7.03 -3.70
CA VAL A 17 3.13 7.33 -3.23
C VAL A 17 3.98 6.06 -3.16
N VAL A 18 3.43 4.96 -2.63
CA VAL A 18 4.15 3.68 -2.53
C VAL A 18 4.47 3.12 -3.91
N VAL A 19 3.47 3.04 -4.79
CA VAL A 19 3.65 2.54 -6.17
C VAL A 19 4.66 3.39 -6.92
N LEU A 20 4.60 4.72 -6.78
CA LEU A 20 5.55 5.63 -7.43
C LEU A 20 6.98 5.45 -6.88
N THR A 21 7.12 5.29 -5.57
CA THR A 21 8.42 5.04 -4.92
C THR A 21 9.03 3.73 -5.41
N LEU A 22 8.22 2.66 -5.48
CA LEU A 22 8.68 1.37 -6.02
C LEU A 22 9.04 1.46 -7.50
N GLY A 23 8.27 2.20 -8.29
CA GLY A 23 8.60 2.47 -9.70
C GLY A 23 9.94 3.18 -9.84
N VAL A 24 10.23 4.18 -9.01
CA VAL A 24 11.55 4.86 -9.01
C VAL A 24 12.68 3.90 -8.63
N LEU A 25 12.47 3.05 -7.61
CA LEU A 25 13.46 2.05 -7.20
C LEU A 25 13.71 0.98 -8.28
N GLN A 26 12.67 0.54 -8.99
CA GLN A 26 12.82 -0.35 -10.14
C GLN A 26 13.57 0.32 -11.28
N TYR A 27 13.16 1.53 -11.66
CA TYR A 27 13.75 2.27 -12.76
C TYR A 27 15.24 2.55 -12.54
N THR A 28 15.63 2.85 -11.30
CA THR A 28 17.04 3.10 -10.93
C THR A 28 17.87 1.84 -10.77
N GLY A 29 17.28 0.64 -10.93
CA GLY A 29 17.98 -0.64 -10.80
C GLY A 29 18.28 -1.05 -9.35
N TRP A 30 17.67 -0.39 -8.36
CA TRP A 30 17.82 -0.77 -6.94
C TRP A 30 16.95 -1.97 -6.57
N LEU A 31 15.83 -2.15 -7.27
CA LEU A 31 14.85 -3.21 -6.99
C LEU A 31 14.70 -4.23 -8.14
N SER A 32 15.26 -3.94 -9.31
CA SER A 32 15.14 -4.76 -10.51
C SER A 32 16.53 -5.09 -11.03
N GLU A 33 16.71 -6.34 -11.48
CA GLU A 33 17.94 -6.80 -12.13
C GLU A 33 18.15 -6.18 -13.52
N ASP A 34 17.11 -5.53 -14.08
CA ASP A 34 17.16 -4.81 -15.36
C ASP A 34 17.01 -3.28 -15.15
N PRO A 35 18.13 -2.54 -15.03
CA PRO A 35 18.12 -1.10 -14.80
C PRO A 35 17.47 -0.34 -15.97
N GLY A 36 16.56 0.59 -15.68
CA GLY A 36 15.77 1.30 -16.69
C GLY A 36 14.47 0.60 -17.11
N GLY A 37 14.27 -0.65 -16.67
CA GLY A 37 13.01 -1.37 -16.79
C GLY A 37 12.02 -1.02 -15.67
N LEU A 38 10.73 -1.01 -16.01
CA LEU A 38 9.65 -1.06 -15.04
C LEU A 38 8.94 -2.41 -15.20
N ASP A 39 8.50 -3.00 -14.09
CA ASP A 39 7.58 -4.13 -14.07
C ASP A 39 6.16 -3.62 -13.74
N PRO A 40 5.31 -3.36 -14.76
CA PRO A 40 3.97 -2.85 -14.55
C PRO A 40 3.06 -3.86 -13.84
N ALA A 41 3.33 -5.16 -13.99
CA ALA A 41 2.53 -6.21 -13.36
C ALA A 41 2.78 -6.19 -11.85
N PHE A 42 4.04 -6.10 -11.42
CA PHE A 42 4.36 -5.93 -10.00
C PHE A 42 3.73 -4.67 -9.41
N LEU A 43 3.86 -3.53 -10.09
CA LEU A 43 3.29 -2.26 -9.62
C LEU A 43 1.76 -2.31 -9.51
N ALA A 44 1.08 -2.98 -10.45
CA ALA A 44 -0.36 -3.19 -10.40
C ALA A 44 -0.77 -4.10 -9.22
N VAL A 45 -0.03 -5.18 -8.97
CA VAL A 45 -0.27 -6.06 -7.82
C VAL A 45 -0.12 -5.28 -6.50
N VAL A 46 0.92 -4.46 -6.37
CA VAL A 46 1.10 -3.63 -5.17
C VAL A 46 -0.01 -2.60 -5.05
N ALA A 47 -0.42 -1.95 -6.14
CA ALA A 47 -1.50 -0.96 -6.14
C ALA A 47 -2.85 -1.53 -5.63
N VAL A 48 -3.09 -2.83 -5.83
CA VAL A 48 -4.30 -3.50 -5.34
C VAL A 48 -4.12 -4.04 -3.92
N THR A 49 -2.99 -4.69 -3.64
CA THR A 49 -2.77 -5.38 -2.37
C THR A 49 -2.49 -4.41 -1.23
N PHE A 50 -1.72 -3.35 -1.46
CA PHE A 50 -1.35 -2.38 -0.44
C PHE A 50 -2.55 -1.72 0.27
N PRO A 51 -3.54 -1.14 -0.44
CA PRO A 51 -4.71 -0.56 0.23
C PRO A 51 -5.57 -1.62 0.92
N ALA A 52 -5.68 -2.83 0.36
CA ALA A 52 -6.44 -3.92 0.97
C ALA A 52 -5.82 -4.35 2.31
N PHE A 53 -4.51 -4.61 2.36
CA PHE A 53 -3.84 -4.96 3.62
C PHE A 53 -3.84 -3.80 4.61
N SER A 54 -3.66 -2.56 4.15
CA SER A 54 -3.69 -1.37 5.02
C SER A 54 -5.06 -1.21 5.68
N TYR A 55 -6.15 -1.49 4.96
CA TYR A 55 -7.49 -1.49 5.51
C TYR A 55 -7.70 -2.63 6.53
N LEU A 56 -7.25 -3.85 6.21
CA LEU A 56 -7.36 -4.99 7.13
C LEU A 56 -6.59 -4.77 8.43
N ILE A 57 -5.40 -4.17 8.36
CA ILE A 57 -4.61 -3.80 9.55
C ILE A 57 -5.34 -2.73 10.37
N ALA A 58 -5.87 -1.69 9.71
CA ALA A 58 -6.65 -0.66 10.40
C ALA A 58 -7.90 -1.25 11.08
N LEU A 59 -8.55 -2.22 10.43
CA LEU A 59 -9.72 -2.91 10.96
C LEU A 59 -9.37 -3.76 12.18
N ALA A 60 -8.26 -4.51 12.10
CA ALA A 60 -7.74 -5.27 13.23
C ALA A 60 -7.36 -4.35 14.40
N GLY A 61 -6.66 -3.25 14.13
CA GLY A 61 -6.29 -2.27 15.15
C GLY A 61 -7.51 -1.63 15.84
N ALA A 62 -8.53 -1.26 15.07
CA ALA A 62 -9.77 -0.69 15.61
C ALA A 62 -10.52 -1.67 16.54
N ASN A 63 -10.47 -2.98 16.26
CA ASN A 63 -11.12 -4.00 17.09
C ASN A 63 -10.25 -4.47 18.27
N VAL A 64 -8.91 -4.51 18.14
CA VAL A 64 -8.02 -5.03 19.20
C VAL A 64 -7.64 -3.94 20.21
N TRP A 65 -7.38 -2.71 19.76
CA TRP A 65 -6.91 -1.65 20.66
C TRP A 65 -8.06 -0.99 21.43
N SER A 66 -9.27 -0.97 20.88
CA SER A 66 -10.46 -0.43 21.56
C SER A 66 -11.02 -1.37 22.64
N ASP A 67 -10.62 -2.65 22.66
CA ASP A 67 -11.03 -3.64 23.68
C ASP A 67 -10.05 -3.69 24.87
N ALA A 68 -8.95 -2.92 24.78
CA ALA A 68 -7.92 -2.80 25.82
C ALA A 68 -8.05 -1.51 26.67
N GLY A 69 -9.20 -0.84 26.63
CA GLY A 69 -9.50 0.41 27.34
C GLY A 69 -10.56 0.25 28.42
#